data_AF-A0AAD0F361-F1
#
_entry.id   AF-A0AAD0F361-F1
#
_cell.length_a   1.000
_cell.length_b   1.000
_cell.length_c   1.000
_cell.angle_alpha   90.00
_cell.angle_beta   90.00
_cell.angle_gamma   90.00
#
_symmetry.space_group_name_H-M   'P 1'
#
loop_
_entity.id
_entity.type
_entity.pdbx_description
1 polymer ?
#
loop_
_entity_poly.entity_id
_entity_poly.type
_entity_poly.pdbx_seq_one_letter_code
_entity_poly.pdbx_strand_id
1 'polypeptide(L)'
;MNVIKYYNEDFKEIADKTKAHWLLDIEMVNKDIKIHKLYELSTDKVEEYMTYKEHRIGADYYYNKDNIIFENALVNGYDTGMVVRKDYGILEIYAIGENGNSEGISKSYSFNNKKIQENLWYKDELITGYYNYKNGNIAEKTLADGEIETVKQYYPTGELYVKGSCKKIYNGYIYKYIKEGLWEFYILDQGYEIRNYKNGKLTGFYEIKNLNGEIVYKKEKIQENCKSYFLKRLGFNGKLYKTIVLNGDFFYYSEKRDDLDDFNKYKY
;
A
#
# COMPACT_ATOMS: atom_id res chain seq x y z
N MET A 1 -28.15 -16.94 -16.03
CA MET A 1 -28.72 -17.50 -17.29
C MET A 1 -27.59 -18.24 -17.97
N ASN A 2 -27.81 -19.50 -18.34
CA ASN A 2 -26.73 -20.35 -18.84
C ASN A 2 -26.83 -20.54 -20.34
N VAL A 3 -25.67 -20.57 -21.00
CA VAL A 3 -25.53 -20.87 -22.42
C VAL A 3 -24.59 -22.06 -22.54
N ILE A 4 -25.10 -23.18 -23.02
CA ILE A 4 -24.32 -24.41 -23.21
C ILE A 4 -23.93 -24.54 -24.68
N LYS A 5 -22.64 -24.82 -24.93
CA LYS A 5 -22.08 -25.13 -26.26
C LYS A 5 -21.39 -26.48 -26.24
N TYR A 6 -21.34 -27.12 -27.41
CA TYR A 6 -20.74 -28.44 -27.60
C TYR A 6 -19.68 -28.37 -28.71
N TYR A 7 -18.57 -29.08 -28.53
CA TYR A 7 -17.46 -29.09 -29.49
C TYR A 7 -16.97 -30.52 -29.75
N ASN A 8 -16.48 -30.79 -30.97
CA ASN A 8 -15.77 -32.03 -31.28
C ASN A 8 -14.32 -32.00 -30.72
N GLU A 9 -13.56 -33.08 -30.90
CA GLU A 9 -12.15 -33.18 -30.46
C GLU A 9 -11.26 -32.01 -30.95
N ASP A 10 -11.48 -31.53 -32.17
CA ASP A 10 -10.78 -30.37 -32.78
C ASP A 10 -11.23 -28.98 -32.26
N PHE A 11 -12.06 -28.90 -31.21
CA PHE A 11 -12.68 -27.66 -30.74
C PHE A 11 -13.56 -26.91 -31.77
N LYS A 12 -14.13 -27.62 -32.76
CA LYS A 12 -15.15 -27.04 -33.67
C LYS A 12 -16.52 -27.16 -33.02
N GLU A 13 -17.27 -26.05 -32.99
CA GLU A 13 -18.62 -26.02 -32.42
C GLU A 13 -19.58 -26.90 -33.24
N ILE A 14 -20.35 -27.75 -32.56
CA ILE A 14 -21.28 -28.71 -33.19
C ILE A 14 -22.67 -28.64 -32.54
N ALA A 15 -23.70 -28.91 -33.36
CA ALA A 15 -25.08 -29.01 -32.87
C ALA A 15 -25.42 -30.39 -32.29
N ASP A 16 -24.73 -31.45 -32.73
CA ASP A 16 -24.98 -32.83 -32.30
C ASP A 16 -24.19 -33.16 -31.03
N LYS A 17 -24.82 -32.95 -29.87
CA LYS A 17 -24.23 -33.24 -28.56
C LYS A 17 -23.77 -34.69 -28.36
N THR A 18 -24.23 -35.65 -29.17
CA THR A 18 -23.82 -37.06 -29.05
C THR A 18 -22.41 -37.32 -29.60
N LYS A 19 -21.86 -36.35 -30.35
CA LYS A 19 -20.50 -36.37 -30.92
C LYS A 19 -19.57 -35.35 -30.25
N ALA A 20 -19.97 -34.82 -29.11
CA ALA A 20 -19.20 -33.83 -28.39
C ALA A 20 -18.05 -34.49 -27.60
N HIS A 21 -16.84 -33.96 -27.76
CA HIS A 21 -15.71 -34.23 -26.88
C HIS A 21 -15.64 -33.20 -25.76
N TRP A 22 -16.11 -31.96 -26.01
CA TRP A 22 -16.12 -30.89 -25.01
C TRP A 22 -17.51 -30.27 -24.85
N LEU A 23 -17.82 -29.84 -23.63
CA LEU A 23 -18.99 -29.03 -23.28
C LEU A 23 -18.52 -27.75 -22.59
N LEU A 24 -19.01 -26.59 -23.05
CA LEU A 24 -18.77 -25.30 -22.40
C LEU A 24 -20.10 -24.80 -21.82
N ASP A 25 -20.21 -24.71 -20.49
CA ASP A 25 -21.32 -24.04 -19.81
C ASP A 25 -20.89 -22.60 -19.46
N ILE A 26 -21.65 -21.62 -19.94
CA ILE A 26 -21.42 -20.20 -19.69
C ILE A 26 -22.54 -19.66 -18.81
N GLU A 27 -22.26 -19.55 -17.51
CA GLU A 27 -23.16 -18.98 -16.51
C GLU A 27 -23.03 -17.45 -16.50
N MET A 28 -24.06 -16.74 -16.98
CA MET A 28 -24.12 -15.28 -16.85
C MET A 28 -24.62 -14.88 -15.47
N VAL A 29 -23.70 -14.31 -14.66
CA VAL A 29 -23.94 -13.78 -13.31
C VAL A 29 -24.59 -12.40 -13.40
N ASN A 30 -24.11 -11.53 -14.29
CA ASN A 30 -24.77 -10.27 -14.68
C ASN A 30 -24.28 -9.81 -16.06
N LYS A 31 -24.72 -8.62 -16.52
CA LYS A 31 -24.38 -8.08 -17.84
C LYS A 31 -22.87 -7.96 -18.14
N ASP A 32 -22.05 -7.79 -17.09
CA ASP A 32 -20.61 -7.59 -17.20
C ASP A 32 -19.82 -8.84 -16.74
N ILE A 33 -20.45 -9.86 -16.16
CA ILE A 33 -19.76 -11.02 -15.53
C ILE A 33 -20.34 -12.35 -16.03
N LYS A 34 -19.46 -13.22 -16.55
CA LYS A 34 -19.77 -14.60 -16.96
C LYS A 34 -18.74 -15.56 -16.35
N ILE A 35 -19.19 -16.72 -15.90
CA ILE A 35 -18.34 -17.87 -15.53
C ILE A 35 -18.40 -18.87 -16.68
N HIS A 36 -17.26 -19.42 -17.09
CA HIS A 36 -17.10 -20.35 -18.20
C HIS A 36 -16.51 -21.64 -17.63
N LYS A 37 -17.25 -22.75 -17.76
CA LYS A 37 -16.85 -24.09 -17.30
C LYS A 37 -16.71 -25.00 -18.51
N LEU A 38 -15.49 -25.38 -18.84
CA LEU A 38 -15.16 -26.27 -19.95
C LEU A 38 -14.93 -27.69 -19.41
N TYR A 39 -15.78 -28.62 -19.84
CA TYR A 39 -15.74 -30.03 -19.49
C TYR A 39 -15.17 -30.84 -20.66
N GLU A 40 -14.22 -31.72 -20.39
CA GLU A 40 -13.83 -32.77 -21.33
C GLU A 40 -14.74 -33.99 -21.11
N LEU A 41 -15.69 -34.26 -22.02
CA LEU A 41 -16.74 -35.26 -21.81
C LEU A 41 -16.24 -36.71 -21.78
N SER A 42 -15.01 -36.97 -22.21
CA SER A 42 -14.34 -38.27 -22.10
C SER A 42 -13.62 -38.48 -20.77
N THR A 43 -13.52 -37.46 -19.91
CA THR A 43 -12.88 -37.52 -18.59
C THR A 43 -13.74 -36.80 -17.54
N ASP A 44 -13.32 -36.78 -16.28
CA ASP A 44 -13.95 -35.95 -15.23
C ASP A 44 -13.27 -34.57 -15.09
N LYS A 45 -12.50 -34.12 -16.09
CA LYS A 45 -11.76 -32.85 -16.04
C LYS A 45 -12.66 -31.66 -16.37
N VAL A 46 -12.51 -30.61 -15.56
CA VAL A 46 -13.17 -29.32 -15.72
C VAL A 46 -12.16 -28.20 -15.59
N GLU A 47 -12.16 -27.27 -16.54
CA GLU A 47 -11.43 -25.99 -16.45
C GLU A 47 -12.44 -24.86 -16.29
N GLU A 48 -12.30 -24.05 -15.24
CA GLU A 48 -13.15 -22.87 -15.00
C GLU A 48 -12.36 -21.57 -15.17
N TYR A 49 -12.98 -20.56 -15.79
CA TYR A 49 -12.52 -19.17 -15.75
C TYR A 49 -13.70 -18.19 -15.77
N MET A 50 -13.51 -17.00 -15.22
CA MET A 50 -14.49 -15.93 -15.27
C MET A 50 -14.08 -14.87 -16.32
N THR A 51 -15.04 -14.11 -16.83
CA THR A 51 -14.77 -12.90 -17.63
C THR A 51 -15.51 -11.70 -17.05
N TYR A 52 -14.81 -10.57 -16.92
CA TYR A 52 -15.42 -9.25 -16.70
C TYR A 52 -15.32 -8.42 -17.98
N LYS A 53 -16.46 -7.97 -18.53
CA LYS A 53 -16.54 -7.22 -19.81
C LYS A 53 -15.71 -7.89 -20.92
N GLU A 54 -15.92 -9.20 -21.11
CA GLU A 54 -15.21 -10.06 -22.07
C GLU A 54 -13.68 -10.24 -21.82
N HIS A 55 -13.12 -9.76 -20.70
CA HIS A 55 -11.71 -9.98 -20.33
C HIS A 55 -11.57 -11.09 -19.29
N ARG A 56 -10.67 -12.06 -19.50
CA ARG A 56 -10.44 -13.24 -18.63
C ARG A 56 -9.87 -12.86 -17.26
N ILE A 57 -10.39 -13.51 -16.22
CA ILE A 57 -9.97 -13.49 -14.80
C ILE A 57 -10.18 -14.92 -14.23
N GLY A 58 -9.33 -15.40 -13.31
CA GLY A 58 -9.31 -16.78 -12.79
C GLY A 58 -10.13 -17.01 -11.50
N ALA A 59 -9.67 -17.92 -10.62
CA ALA A 59 -10.36 -18.44 -9.41
C ALA A 59 -9.33 -18.69 -8.27
N ASP A 60 -9.64 -18.86 -6.98
CA ASP A 60 -10.91 -19.26 -6.35
C ASP A 60 -11.44 -18.24 -5.32
N TYR A 61 -12.73 -18.37 -4.99
CA TYR A 61 -13.58 -17.31 -4.44
C TYR A 61 -13.98 -17.52 -2.98
N TYR A 62 -13.92 -16.43 -2.21
CA TYR A 62 -14.82 -16.21 -1.06
C TYR A 62 -15.51 -14.85 -1.21
N TYR A 63 -16.85 -14.86 -1.26
CA TYR A 63 -17.66 -13.66 -1.37
C TYR A 63 -18.23 -13.23 -0.01
N ASN A 64 -17.88 -12.03 0.46
CA ASN A 64 -18.68 -11.34 1.49
C ASN A 64 -19.27 -10.04 0.94
N LYS A 65 -20.50 -10.20 0.44
CA LYS A 65 -21.55 -9.26 0.04
C LYS A 65 -21.26 -7.97 -0.73
N ASP A 66 -20.12 -7.30 -0.60
CA ASP A 66 -19.93 -5.98 -1.21
C ASP A 66 -18.60 -5.70 -1.93
N ASN A 67 -17.41 -6.17 -1.49
CA ASN A 67 -16.17 -5.47 -1.93
C ASN A 67 -14.84 -6.20 -2.22
N ILE A 68 -14.68 -7.51 -1.99
CA ILE A 68 -13.38 -8.19 -2.22
C ILE A 68 -13.56 -9.47 -3.06
N ILE A 69 -12.65 -9.68 -4.01
CA ILE A 69 -12.48 -10.91 -4.77
C ILE A 69 -11.01 -11.36 -4.60
N PHE A 70 -10.80 -12.65 -4.31
CA PHE A 70 -9.51 -13.31 -4.30
C PHE A 70 -9.43 -14.28 -5.49
N GLU A 71 -8.21 -14.62 -5.91
CA GLU A 71 -7.85 -15.54 -6.99
C GLU A 71 -6.44 -16.10 -6.69
N ASN A 72 -6.16 -17.36 -7.01
CA ASN A 72 -4.83 -17.95 -6.97
C ASN A 72 -4.49 -18.56 -8.33
N ALA A 73 -3.43 -18.08 -8.97
CA ALA A 73 -2.89 -18.55 -10.23
C ALA A 73 -1.46 -19.07 -10.05
N LEU A 74 -1.18 -20.32 -10.42
CA LEU A 74 0.20 -20.82 -10.49
C LEU A 74 0.95 -20.13 -11.64
N VAL A 75 2.01 -19.38 -11.33
CA VAL A 75 2.88 -18.73 -12.33
C VAL A 75 4.31 -19.24 -12.14
N ASN A 76 4.86 -19.87 -13.19
CA ASN A 76 6.22 -20.42 -13.21
C ASN A 76 6.56 -21.38 -12.05
N GLY A 77 5.57 -22.08 -11.50
CA GLY A 77 5.74 -23.04 -10.40
C GLY A 77 5.67 -22.44 -8.99
N TYR A 78 5.30 -21.16 -8.84
CA TYR A 78 5.00 -20.52 -7.56
C TYR A 78 3.50 -20.23 -7.45
N ASP A 79 2.93 -20.44 -6.25
CA ASP A 79 1.55 -20.05 -5.93
C ASP A 79 1.44 -18.52 -5.95
N THR A 80 0.98 -17.97 -7.07
CA THR A 80 0.81 -16.51 -7.22
C THR A 80 -0.66 -16.18 -6.95
N GLY A 81 -0.95 -15.28 -6.02
CA GLY A 81 -2.31 -14.82 -5.78
C GLY A 81 -2.62 -13.50 -6.49
N MET A 82 -3.89 -13.24 -6.69
CA MET A 82 -4.42 -12.00 -7.24
C MET A 82 -5.66 -11.57 -6.46
N VAL A 83 -5.75 -10.29 -6.12
CA VAL A 83 -6.85 -9.71 -5.34
C VAL A 83 -7.42 -8.52 -6.09
N VAL A 84 -8.75 -8.51 -6.27
CA VAL A 84 -9.47 -7.42 -6.91
C VAL A 84 -10.35 -6.72 -5.88
N ARG A 85 -10.04 -5.45 -5.60
CA ARG A 85 -10.73 -4.61 -4.63
C ARG A 85 -11.52 -3.50 -5.32
N LYS A 86 -12.83 -3.68 -5.41
CA LYS A 86 -13.75 -2.78 -6.14
C LYS A 86 -14.05 -1.50 -5.36
N ASP A 87 -14.04 -1.56 -4.03
CA ASP A 87 -14.12 -0.42 -3.10
C ASP A 87 -12.99 0.61 -3.33
N TYR A 88 -11.77 0.13 -3.55
CA TYR A 88 -10.60 1.00 -3.72
C TYR A 88 -10.19 1.21 -5.19
N GLY A 89 -10.75 0.43 -6.12
CA GLY A 89 -10.39 0.47 -7.54
C GLY A 89 -8.98 -0.07 -7.81
N ILE A 90 -8.59 -1.12 -7.07
CA ILE A 90 -7.23 -1.68 -7.04
C ILE A 90 -7.26 -3.15 -7.47
N LEU A 91 -6.30 -3.50 -8.34
CA LEU A 91 -5.88 -4.86 -8.66
C LEU A 91 -4.53 -5.10 -7.98
N GLU A 92 -4.40 -6.15 -7.19
CA GLU A 92 -3.16 -6.56 -6.53
C GLU A 92 -2.78 -7.97 -6.98
N ILE A 93 -1.50 -8.20 -7.19
CA ILE A 93 -0.90 -9.49 -7.58
C ILE A 93 0.22 -9.75 -6.57
N TYR A 94 0.29 -10.92 -5.97
CA TYR A 94 1.30 -11.29 -4.97
C TYR A 94 1.76 -12.72 -5.18
N ALA A 95 2.88 -13.12 -4.59
CA ALA A 95 3.33 -14.50 -4.61
C ALA A 95 3.45 -15.04 -3.19
N ILE A 96 3.09 -16.32 -3.05
CA ILE A 96 3.10 -17.11 -1.83
C ILE A 96 4.05 -18.28 -2.08
N GLY A 97 4.93 -18.56 -1.12
CA GLY A 97 5.77 -19.76 -1.14
C GLY A 97 5.02 -20.97 -0.60
N GLU A 98 5.52 -22.18 -0.87
CA GLU A 98 4.90 -23.48 -0.51
C GLU A 98 4.43 -23.61 0.97
N ASN A 99 4.99 -22.81 1.88
CA ASN A 99 4.64 -22.78 3.30
C ASN A 99 3.44 -21.86 3.65
N GLY A 100 2.84 -21.18 2.68
CA GLY A 100 1.75 -20.20 2.90
C GLY A 100 2.21 -18.77 3.20
N ASN A 101 3.52 -18.51 3.21
CA ASN A 101 4.12 -17.20 3.48
C ASN A 101 4.25 -16.36 2.21
N SER A 102 4.17 -15.04 2.34
CA SER A 102 4.44 -14.07 1.26
C SER A 102 5.90 -14.17 0.81
N GLU A 103 6.13 -14.47 -0.46
CA GLU A 103 7.45 -14.79 -1.04
C GLU A 103 7.56 -14.21 -2.45
N GLY A 104 8.62 -13.46 -2.77
CA GLY A 104 8.82 -12.89 -4.10
C GLY A 104 8.11 -11.54 -4.33
N ILE A 105 7.82 -11.21 -5.60
CA ILE A 105 7.38 -9.86 -5.98
C ILE A 105 5.86 -9.75 -6.01
N SER A 106 5.30 -8.83 -5.21
CA SER A 106 3.91 -8.37 -5.35
C SER A 106 3.84 -7.03 -6.09
N LYS A 107 2.75 -6.77 -6.81
CA LYS A 107 2.50 -5.57 -7.61
C LYS A 107 1.03 -5.19 -7.53
N SER A 108 0.75 -3.91 -7.36
CA SER A 108 -0.62 -3.40 -7.32
C SER A 108 -0.81 -2.29 -8.34
N TYR A 109 -1.99 -2.26 -8.97
CA TYR A 109 -2.37 -1.38 -10.06
C TYR A 109 -3.72 -0.73 -9.72
N SER A 110 -3.89 0.52 -10.15
CA SER A 110 -5.23 1.10 -10.25
C SER A 110 -5.97 0.51 -11.46
N PHE A 111 -7.31 0.50 -11.44
CA PHE A 111 -8.13 0.05 -12.58
C PHE A 111 -7.95 0.86 -13.89
N ASN A 112 -7.20 1.98 -13.85
CA ASN A 112 -6.74 2.70 -15.04
C ASN A 112 -5.36 2.18 -15.53
N ASN A 113 -4.99 0.94 -15.19
CA ASN A 113 -3.74 0.25 -15.50
C ASN A 113 -2.43 0.91 -15.01
N LYS A 114 -2.49 2.02 -14.28
CA LYS A 114 -1.29 2.62 -13.65
C LYS A 114 -0.84 1.77 -12.46
N LYS A 115 0.43 1.31 -12.48
CA LYS A 115 1.09 0.64 -11.34
C LYS A 115 1.16 1.61 -10.15
N ILE A 116 0.56 1.22 -9.04
CA ILE A 116 0.55 1.99 -7.78
C ILE A 116 1.50 1.41 -6.73
N GLN A 117 1.87 0.13 -6.81
CA GLN A 117 2.75 -0.51 -5.84
C GLN A 117 3.59 -1.62 -6.47
N GLU A 118 4.78 -1.87 -5.92
CA GLU A 118 5.61 -3.05 -6.19
C GLU A 118 6.44 -3.36 -4.93
N ASN A 119 6.30 -4.56 -4.37
CA ASN A 119 7.04 -4.99 -3.18
C ASN A 119 7.79 -6.29 -3.45
N LEU A 120 8.92 -6.50 -2.77
CA LEU A 120 9.63 -7.78 -2.68
C LEU A 120 9.51 -8.31 -1.25
N TRP A 121 9.02 -9.55 -1.13
CA TRP A 121 8.82 -10.26 0.13
C TRP A 121 9.73 -11.48 0.23
N TYR A 122 10.06 -11.87 1.45
CA TYR A 122 10.69 -13.15 1.78
C TYR A 122 10.22 -13.58 3.17
N LYS A 123 9.53 -14.71 3.27
CA LYS A 123 8.96 -15.26 4.51
C LYS A 123 8.14 -14.24 5.31
N ASP A 124 7.22 -13.55 4.64
CA ASP A 124 6.37 -12.47 5.18
C ASP A 124 7.11 -11.19 5.63
N GLU A 125 8.42 -11.09 5.37
CA GLU A 125 9.17 -9.86 5.58
C GLU A 125 9.30 -9.03 4.30
N LEU A 126 8.98 -7.74 4.41
CA LEU A 126 9.05 -6.77 3.32
C LEU A 126 10.49 -6.34 3.10
N ILE A 127 11.19 -6.98 2.16
CA ILE A 127 12.59 -6.66 1.84
C ILE A 127 12.69 -5.25 1.25
N THR A 128 11.84 -4.92 0.28
CA THR A 128 11.73 -3.57 -0.29
C THR A 128 10.35 -3.33 -0.88
N GLY A 129 9.90 -2.08 -0.95
CA GLY A 129 8.61 -1.71 -1.52
C GLY A 129 8.59 -0.31 -2.11
N TYR A 130 7.84 -0.14 -3.19
CA TYR A 130 7.63 1.11 -3.90
C TYR A 130 6.13 1.43 -3.95
N TYR A 131 5.73 2.67 -3.71
CA TYR A 131 4.32 3.09 -3.74
C TYR A 131 4.14 4.46 -4.39
N ASN A 132 3.20 4.57 -5.33
CA ASN A 132 2.83 5.81 -6.01
C ASN A 132 1.51 6.35 -5.44
N TYR A 133 1.58 7.47 -4.71
CA TYR A 133 0.40 8.14 -4.17
C TYR A 133 -0.41 8.85 -5.27
N LYS A 134 -1.71 9.08 -5.01
CA LYS A 134 -2.62 9.81 -5.92
C LYS A 134 -2.16 11.24 -6.23
N ASN A 135 -1.42 11.88 -5.32
CA ASN A 135 -0.85 13.23 -5.52
C ASN A 135 0.46 13.23 -6.35
N GLY A 136 0.93 12.08 -6.82
CA GLY A 136 2.17 11.95 -7.59
C GLY A 136 3.42 11.66 -6.76
N ASN A 137 3.36 11.74 -5.43
CA ASN A 137 4.49 11.39 -4.58
C ASN A 137 4.84 9.90 -4.72
N ILE A 138 6.12 9.58 -4.59
CA ILE A 138 6.64 8.20 -4.59
C ILE A 138 7.15 7.89 -3.19
N ALA A 139 6.86 6.71 -2.65
CA ALA A 139 7.51 6.18 -1.45
C ALA A 139 8.37 4.97 -1.80
N GLU A 140 9.51 4.87 -1.12
CA GLU A 140 10.36 3.70 -1.06
C GLU A 140 10.41 3.19 0.38
N LYS A 141 10.41 1.88 0.54
CA LYS A 141 10.58 1.16 1.80
C LYS A 141 11.69 0.15 1.63
N THR A 142 12.47 -0.09 2.67
CA THR A 142 13.50 -1.14 2.69
C THR A 142 13.64 -1.68 4.10
N LEU A 143 13.74 -3.00 4.26
CA LEU A 143 14.00 -3.61 5.56
C LEU A 143 15.39 -3.20 6.06
N ALA A 144 15.47 -2.84 7.34
CA ALA A 144 16.70 -2.64 8.08
C ALA A 144 16.61 -3.45 9.37
N ASP A 145 17.25 -4.62 9.41
CA ASP A 145 17.36 -5.45 10.61
C ASP A 145 16.02 -5.95 11.20
N GLY A 146 15.11 -6.43 10.35
CA GLY A 146 13.96 -7.29 10.69
C GLY A 146 12.77 -6.61 11.40
N GLU A 147 13.00 -5.79 12.42
CA GLU A 147 11.95 -5.02 13.10
C GLU A 147 11.83 -3.56 12.61
N ILE A 148 12.84 -3.05 11.91
CA ILE A 148 12.90 -1.66 11.47
C ILE A 148 12.79 -1.58 9.94
N GLU A 149 11.95 -0.69 9.43
CA GLU A 149 11.88 -0.34 8.01
C GLU A 149 12.43 1.07 7.81
N THR A 150 13.37 1.25 6.88
CA THR A 150 13.70 2.58 6.38
C THR A 150 12.65 3.01 5.37
N VAL A 151 12.10 4.20 5.55
CA VAL A 151 11.13 4.81 4.64
C VAL A 151 11.75 6.05 4.02
N LYS A 152 11.64 6.18 2.70
CA LYS A 152 11.82 7.45 1.98
C LYS A 152 10.55 7.81 1.24
N GLN A 153 10.29 9.10 1.05
CA GLN A 153 9.30 9.57 0.10
C GLN A 153 9.82 10.77 -0.67
N TYR A 154 9.30 10.96 -1.87
CA TYR A 154 9.73 11.92 -2.86
C TYR A 154 8.54 12.76 -3.33
N TYR A 155 8.81 14.03 -3.66
CA TYR A 155 7.87 14.90 -4.37
C TYR A 155 7.61 14.38 -5.79
N PRO A 156 6.55 14.82 -6.49
CA PRO A 156 6.27 14.39 -7.86
C PRO A 156 7.35 14.82 -8.87
N THR A 157 8.13 15.84 -8.51
CA THR A 157 9.30 16.38 -9.21
C THR A 157 10.59 15.56 -8.98
N GLY A 158 10.59 14.65 -8.00
CA GLY A 158 11.68 13.68 -7.76
C GLY A 158 12.60 14.02 -6.59
N GLU A 159 12.51 15.20 -5.99
CA GLU A 159 13.29 15.56 -4.81
C GLU A 159 12.79 14.79 -3.57
N LEU A 160 13.72 14.47 -2.67
CA LEU A 160 13.40 13.82 -1.41
C LEU A 160 12.46 14.72 -0.57
N TYR A 161 11.35 14.17 -0.11
CA TYR A 161 10.36 14.82 0.77
C TYR A 161 10.55 14.42 2.23
N VAL A 162 10.76 13.13 2.51
CA VAL A 162 10.99 12.65 3.88
C VAL A 162 11.84 11.38 3.87
N LYS A 163 12.68 11.22 4.89
CA LYS A 163 13.42 9.99 5.17
C LYS A 163 13.41 9.71 6.67
N GLY A 164 13.31 8.44 7.07
CA GLY A 164 13.46 8.03 8.47
C GLY A 164 13.16 6.56 8.69
N SER A 165 13.15 6.13 9.94
CA SER A 165 12.95 4.73 10.33
C SER A 165 11.60 4.49 10.99
N CYS A 166 10.98 3.35 10.68
CA CYS A 166 9.75 2.88 11.31
C CYS A 166 10.01 1.59 12.07
N LYS A 167 9.48 1.43 13.29
CA LYS A 167 9.38 0.11 13.93
C LYS A 167 8.08 -0.59 13.54
N LYS A 168 8.18 -1.87 13.15
CA LYS A 168 7.07 -2.79 12.88
C LYS A 168 6.47 -3.25 14.22
N ILE A 169 5.15 -3.08 14.40
CA ILE A 169 4.41 -3.52 15.58
C ILE A 169 3.18 -4.30 15.14
N TYR A 170 3.03 -5.54 15.59
CA TYR A 170 1.79 -6.29 15.41
C TYR A 170 0.77 -5.90 16.49
N ASN A 171 -0.46 -5.53 16.10
CA ASN A 171 -1.50 -5.11 17.04
C ASN A 171 -2.59 -6.18 17.29
N GLY A 172 -2.33 -7.44 16.92
CA GLY A 172 -3.31 -8.53 16.99
C GLY A 172 -4.13 -8.74 15.71
N TYR A 173 -4.10 -7.79 14.76
CA TYR A 173 -4.87 -7.85 13.51
C TYR A 173 -4.06 -7.45 12.27
N ILE A 174 -3.21 -6.41 12.39
CA ILE A 174 -2.37 -5.89 11.30
C ILE A 174 -1.00 -5.45 11.83
N TYR A 175 -0.01 -5.40 10.94
CA TYR A 175 1.22 -4.66 11.22
C TYR A 175 0.97 -3.16 11.14
N LYS A 176 1.41 -2.44 12.17
CA LYS A 176 1.48 -0.98 12.23
C LYS A 176 2.93 -0.54 12.20
N TYR A 177 3.17 0.58 11.52
CA TYR A 177 4.49 1.19 11.42
C TYR A 177 4.50 2.50 12.19
N ILE A 178 5.27 2.53 13.28
CA ILE A 178 5.44 3.71 14.13
C ILE A 178 6.78 4.37 13.84
N LYS A 179 6.85 5.70 13.84
CA LYS A 179 8.13 6.41 13.64
C LYS A 179 9.07 6.15 14.82
N GLU A 180 10.32 5.84 14.51
CA GLU A 180 11.38 5.57 15.47
C GLU A 180 12.69 6.24 15.00
N GLY A 181 13.51 6.72 15.94
CA GLY A 181 14.80 7.34 15.65
C GLY A 181 14.71 8.64 14.83
N LEU A 182 15.75 8.89 14.03
CA LEU A 182 15.93 10.11 13.25
C LEU A 182 14.99 10.15 12.04
N TRP A 183 14.32 11.29 11.84
CA TRP A 183 13.53 11.60 10.66
C TRP A 183 13.90 12.98 10.09
N GLU A 184 14.13 13.03 8.79
CA GLU A 184 14.42 14.23 8.01
C GLU A 184 13.20 14.56 7.14
N PHE A 185 12.62 15.76 7.30
CA PHE A 185 11.48 16.25 6.53
C PHE A 185 11.91 17.44 5.68
N TYR A 186 12.06 17.22 4.39
CA TYR A 186 12.49 18.20 3.41
C TYR A 186 11.31 19.01 2.91
N ILE A 187 11.49 20.32 2.79
CA ILE A 187 10.50 21.26 2.29
C ILE A 187 11.11 21.88 1.05
N LEU A 188 10.50 21.57 -0.10
CA LEU A 188 11.01 21.88 -1.43
C LEU A 188 11.41 23.35 -1.54
N ASP A 189 12.65 23.60 -1.96
CA ASP A 189 13.27 24.92 -2.10
C ASP A 189 13.32 25.79 -0.82
N GLN A 190 13.14 25.22 0.38
CA GLN A 190 13.18 25.96 1.65
C GLN A 190 14.22 25.44 2.66
N GLY A 191 14.45 24.13 2.72
CA GLY A 191 15.32 23.48 3.72
C GLY A 191 14.71 22.20 4.28
N TYR A 192 15.03 21.85 5.52
CA TYR A 192 14.53 20.62 6.14
C TYR A 192 14.45 20.67 7.67
N GLU A 193 13.53 19.89 8.24
CA GLU A 193 13.41 19.66 9.68
C GLU A 193 13.98 18.28 10.05
N ILE A 194 14.82 18.19 11.09
CA ILE A 194 15.30 16.92 11.66
C ILE A 194 14.58 16.69 12.99
N ARG A 195 14.03 15.48 13.19
CA ARG A 195 13.14 15.15 14.30
C ARG A 195 13.49 13.78 14.88
N ASN A 196 13.52 13.63 16.21
CA ASN A 196 13.63 12.31 16.85
C ASN A 196 12.27 11.75 17.25
N TYR A 197 12.01 10.48 16.94
CA TYR A 197 10.82 9.78 17.38
C TYR A 197 11.16 8.57 18.25
N LYS A 198 10.25 8.25 19.18
CA LYS A 198 10.29 7.03 20.00
C LYS A 198 8.86 6.59 20.27
N ASN A 199 8.53 5.34 19.96
CA ASN A 199 7.17 4.82 19.99
C ASN A 199 6.18 5.70 19.19
N GLY A 200 6.62 6.27 18.06
CA GLY A 200 5.85 7.19 17.23
C GLY A 200 5.76 8.64 17.74
N LYS A 201 6.29 8.95 18.94
CA LYS A 201 6.18 10.27 19.59
C LYS A 201 7.44 11.10 19.45
N LEU A 202 7.29 12.39 19.17
CA LEU A 202 8.40 13.35 19.11
C LEU A 202 9.02 13.51 20.51
N THR A 203 10.31 13.17 20.61
CA THR A 203 11.12 13.17 21.85
C THR A 203 12.47 13.83 21.59
N GLY A 204 13.28 14.08 22.62
CA GLY A 204 14.71 14.39 22.46
C GLY A 204 14.96 15.65 21.64
N PHE A 205 15.71 15.53 20.54
CA PHE A 205 16.13 16.67 19.73
C PHE A 205 15.14 17.00 18.59
N TYR A 206 15.16 18.27 18.20
CA TYR A 206 14.49 18.79 17.01
C TYR A 206 15.32 19.93 16.41
N GLU A 207 15.53 19.92 15.09
CA GLU A 207 16.28 20.94 14.35
C GLU A 207 15.52 21.39 13.09
N ILE A 208 15.77 22.62 12.67
CA ILE A 208 15.42 23.12 11.35
C ILE A 208 16.68 23.70 10.72
N LYS A 209 16.95 23.29 9.48
CA LYS A 209 18.04 23.78 8.65
C LYS A 209 17.48 24.44 7.40
N ASN A 210 18.12 25.52 6.96
CA ASN A 210 17.78 26.17 5.69
C ASN A 210 18.36 25.37 4.50
N LEU A 211 18.18 25.88 3.27
CA LEU A 211 18.76 25.28 2.05
C LEU A 211 20.29 25.09 2.10
N ASN A 212 21.01 25.96 2.81
CA ASN A 212 22.47 25.87 2.95
C ASN A 212 22.90 24.82 3.99
N GLY A 213 21.95 24.16 4.67
CA GLY A 213 22.23 23.25 5.79
C GLY A 213 22.50 23.94 7.13
N GLU A 214 22.40 25.27 7.20
CA GLU A 214 22.63 26.06 8.41
C GLU A 214 21.45 25.91 9.39
N ILE A 215 21.74 25.69 10.67
CA ILE A 215 20.71 25.51 11.71
C ILE A 215 20.06 26.86 12.02
N VAL A 216 18.80 27.03 11.62
CA VAL A 216 17.99 28.22 11.89
C VAL A 216 17.10 28.07 13.13
N TYR A 217 16.92 26.85 13.63
CA TYR A 217 16.26 26.55 14.90
C TYR A 217 16.72 25.20 15.46
N LYS A 218 16.90 25.12 16.78
CA LYS A 218 17.27 23.89 17.49
C LYS A 218 16.55 23.82 18.84
N LYS A 219 16.12 22.63 19.24
CA LYS A 219 15.62 22.31 20.59
C LYS A 219 16.20 20.96 21.01
N GLU A 220 17.09 20.95 21.99
CA GLU A 220 17.88 19.75 22.33
C GLU A 220 17.12 18.73 23.19
N LYS A 221 16.12 19.20 23.96
CA LYS A 221 15.32 18.35 24.87
C LYS A 221 13.84 18.72 24.81
N ILE A 222 13.10 17.94 24.05
CA ILE A 222 11.66 17.79 24.09
C ILE A 222 11.33 16.79 25.22
N GLN A 223 10.51 17.18 26.18
CA GLN A 223 10.14 16.33 27.31
C GLN A 223 9.09 15.29 26.90
N GLU A 224 9.42 14.00 27.05
CA GLU A 224 8.54 12.86 26.71
C GLU A 224 7.16 12.93 27.39
N ASN A 225 7.10 13.48 28.61
CA ASN A 225 5.88 13.57 29.42
C ASN A 225 5.12 14.90 29.27
N CYS A 226 5.49 15.73 28.29
CA CYS A 226 4.82 17.03 28.09
C CYS A 226 3.56 16.87 27.24
N LYS A 227 2.39 17.02 27.87
CA LYS A 227 1.08 16.96 27.18
C LYS A 227 0.98 17.92 25.99
N SER A 228 1.55 19.11 26.08
CA SER A 228 1.65 20.02 24.95
C SER A 228 2.72 21.10 25.09
N TYR A 229 3.29 21.49 23.96
CA TYR A 229 4.34 22.51 23.86
C TYR A 229 4.38 23.13 22.45
N PHE A 230 4.95 24.33 22.34
CA PHE A 230 5.23 24.94 21.04
C PHE A 230 6.58 24.48 20.46
N LEU A 231 6.61 24.38 19.13
CA LEU A 231 7.83 24.35 18.31
C LEU A 231 7.71 25.40 17.20
N LYS A 232 8.84 25.91 16.73
CA LYS A 232 8.88 26.51 15.38
C LYS A 232 8.84 25.38 14.35
N ARG A 233 8.30 25.67 13.16
CA ARG A 233 8.31 24.81 11.97
C ARG A 233 8.64 25.61 10.74
N LEU A 234 9.20 24.95 9.73
CA LEU A 234 9.49 25.57 8.44
C LEU A 234 8.25 25.48 7.55
N GLY A 235 7.82 26.61 7.00
CA GLY A 235 6.72 26.67 6.04
C GLY A 235 7.18 26.42 4.60
N PHE A 236 6.24 26.03 3.73
CA PHE A 236 6.46 25.92 2.28
C PHE A 236 6.89 27.25 1.61
N ASN A 237 6.87 28.37 2.33
CA ASN A 237 7.33 29.69 1.90
C ASN A 237 8.63 30.13 2.60
N GLY A 238 9.36 29.21 3.22
CA GLY A 238 10.65 29.46 3.89
C GLY A 238 10.55 30.15 5.24
N LYS A 239 9.37 30.63 5.64
CA LYS A 239 9.17 31.32 6.91
C LYS A 239 8.99 30.31 8.05
N LEU A 240 9.60 30.62 9.20
CA LEU A 240 9.35 29.90 10.44
C LEU A 240 8.03 30.37 11.07
N TYR A 241 7.17 29.43 11.46
CA TYR A 241 5.92 29.70 12.18
C TYR A 241 5.83 28.84 13.46
N LYS A 242 5.07 29.27 14.46
CA LYS A 242 4.83 28.46 15.67
C LYS A 242 3.74 27.41 15.41
N THR A 243 3.92 26.20 15.93
CA THR A 243 2.94 25.11 15.92
C THR A 243 2.77 24.57 17.34
N ILE A 244 1.57 24.05 17.64
CA ILE A 244 1.34 23.24 18.84
C ILE A 244 1.70 21.79 18.54
N VAL A 245 2.40 21.15 19.47
CA VAL A 245 2.58 19.70 19.54
C VAL A 245 1.78 19.19 20.74
N LEU A 246 0.95 18.16 20.55
CA LEU A 246 0.13 17.53 21.59
C LEU A 246 0.57 16.07 21.78
N ASN A 247 0.96 15.69 22.99
CA ASN A 247 1.40 14.33 23.34
C ASN A 247 2.45 13.76 22.36
N GLY A 248 3.40 14.58 21.89
CA GLY A 248 4.42 14.20 20.91
C GLY A 248 3.97 14.17 19.44
N ASP A 249 2.71 14.49 19.13
CA ASP A 249 2.18 14.58 17.76
C ASP A 249 1.99 16.03 17.34
N PHE A 250 2.37 16.37 16.10
CA PHE A 250 2.06 17.69 15.54
C PHE A 250 0.55 17.82 15.31
N PHE A 251 -0.09 18.81 15.92
CA PHE A 251 -1.50 19.06 15.70
C PHE A 251 -1.69 19.75 14.34
N TYR A 252 -2.38 19.09 13.41
CA TYR A 252 -2.47 19.51 12.00
C TYR A 252 -3.50 20.63 11.72
N TYR A 253 -4.17 21.16 12.75
CA TYR A 253 -5.05 22.31 12.55
C TYR A 253 -4.24 23.53 12.13
N SER A 254 -4.69 24.13 11.03
CA SER A 254 -3.94 25.04 10.16
C SER A 254 -3.84 26.47 10.68
N GLU A 255 -3.60 26.64 11.98
CA GLU A 255 -3.37 27.96 12.55
C GLU A 255 -1.87 28.27 12.61
N LYS A 256 -1.42 29.10 11.67
CA LYS A 256 -0.14 29.82 11.80
C LYS A 256 -0.34 30.88 12.89
N ARG A 257 -0.13 30.48 14.14
CA ARG A 257 -0.35 31.33 15.31
C ARG A 257 0.87 32.20 15.61
N ASP A 258 0.99 33.28 14.84
CA ASP A 258 1.98 34.33 15.09
C ASP A 258 1.59 35.22 16.29
N ASP A 259 0.38 35.04 16.83
CA ASP A 259 -0.24 35.73 17.97
C ASP A 259 0.02 35.10 19.35
N LEU A 260 0.65 33.91 19.42
CA LEU A 260 0.82 33.19 20.67
C LEU A 260 2.16 33.46 21.34
N ASP A 261 2.12 33.97 22.58
CA ASP A 261 3.27 34.11 23.48
C ASP A 261 3.99 32.77 23.73
N ASP A 262 5.28 32.84 24.06
CA ASP A 262 6.10 31.65 24.33
C ASP A 262 5.74 30.98 25.67
N PHE A 263 4.74 30.09 25.64
CA PHE A 263 4.35 29.25 26.78
C PHE A 263 5.07 27.90 26.78
N ASN A 264 5.85 27.64 27.84
CA ASN A 264 6.61 26.38 27.99
C ASN A 264 5.82 25.21 28.59
N LYS A 265 4.60 25.42 29.12
CA LYS A 265 3.72 24.37 29.67
C LYS A 265 2.25 24.73 29.52
N TYR A 266 1.47 23.91 28.83
CA TYR A 266 0.02 23.85 29.04
C TYR A 266 -0.28 22.66 29.98
N LYS A 267 -0.93 22.93 31.11
CA LYS A 267 -1.43 21.91 32.05
C LYS A 267 -2.96 21.85 31.91
N TYR A 268 -3.44 20.96 31.04
CA TYR A 268 -4.78 20.40 31.11
C TYR A 268 -4.66 18.88 30.97
#